data_AF-A0A9D6IUD9-F1
#
_entry.id   AF-A0A9D6IUD9-F1
#
_cell.length_a   1.000
_cell.length_b   1.000
_cell.length_c   1.000
_cell.angle_alpha   90.00
_cell.angle_beta   90.00
_cell.angle_gamma   90.00
#
_symmetry.space_group_name_H-M   'P 1'
#
loop_
_entity.id
_entity.type
_entity.pdbx_description
1 polymer ?
#
loop_
_entity_poly.entity_id
_entity_poly.type
_entity_poly.pdbx_seq_one_letter_code
_entity_poly.pdbx_strand_id
1 'polypeptide(L)' 'MTTADKLSAMERLWDDLCRRPEDVPSPIWHRDVLETREKRVRKGKARFFSLDEAKARTRKASR' A
#
# COMPACT_ATOMS: atom_id res chain seq x y z
N MET A 1 -9.19 -2.00 25.26
CA MET A 1 -9.54 -2.09 23.83
C MET A 1 -9.28 -3.51 23.35
N THR A 2 -10.31 -4.16 22.85
CA THR A 2 -10.21 -5.44 22.14
C THR A 2 -9.52 -5.23 20.78
N THR A 3 -9.11 -6.31 20.12
CA THR A 3 -8.59 -6.22 18.74
C THR A 3 -9.62 -5.60 17.79
N ALA A 4 -10.91 -5.92 17.96
CA ALA A 4 -11.99 -5.35 17.17
C ALA A 4 -12.10 -3.83 17.38
N ASP A 5 -12.00 -3.36 18.63
CA ASP A 5 -12.03 -1.92 18.93
C ASP A 5 -10.86 -1.18 18.27
N LYS A 6 -9.66 -1.80 18.27
CA LYS A 6 -8.47 -1.22 17.63
C LYS A 6 -8.64 -1.10 16.12
N LEU A 7 -9.16 -2.15 15.48
CA LEU A 7 -9.40 -2.15 14.03
C LEU A 7 -10.44 -1.09 13.65
N SER A 8 -11.56 -1.01 14.39
CA SER A 8 -12.58 0.01 14.12
C SER A 8 -12.05 1.43 14.32
N ALA A 9 -11.19 1.65 15.31
CA ALA A 9 -10.52 2.94 15.47
C ALA A 9 -9.60 3.27 14.28
N MET A 10 -8.81 2.30 13.80
CA MET A 10 -7.97 2.49 12.62
C MET A 10 -8.78 2.81 11.36
N GLU A 11 -9.91 2.13 11.14
CA GLU A 11 -10.81 2.39 10.00
C GLU A 11 -11.39 3.80 10.06
N ARG A 12 -11.87 4.25 11.23
CA ARG A 12 -12.40 5.61 11.40
C ARG A 12 -11.33 6.68 11.16
N LEU A 13 -10.12 6.47 11.67
CA LEU A 13 -9.00 7.37 11.42
C LEU A 13 -8.66 7.42 9.94
N TRP A 14 -8.61 6.26 9.28
CA TRP A 14 -8.33 6.19 7.85
C TRP A 14 -9.39 6.92 7.02
N ASP A 15 -10.67 6.68 7.29
CA ASP A 15 -11.79 7.35 6.63
C ASP A 15 -11.74 8.86 6.81
N ASP A 16 -11.39 9.34 8.01
CA ASP A 16 -11.27 10.77 8.28
C ASP A 16 -10.11 11.41 7.51
N LEU A 17 -8.93 10.78 7.51
CA LEU A 17 -7.77 11.24 6.75
C LEU A 17 -8.05 11.30 5.24
N CYS A 18 -8.84 10.35 4.72
CA CYS A 18 -9.21 10.34 3.30
C CYS A 18 -10.18 11.46 2.89
N ARG A 19 -10.80 12.19 3.83
CA ARG A 19 -11.72 13.31 3.50
C ARG A 19 -10.99 14.56 3.04
N ARG A 20 -9.76 14.77 3.51
CA ARG A 20 -8.90 15.92 3.16
C ARG A 20 -7.50 15.43 2.81
N PRO A 21 -7.33 14.73 1.67
CA PRO A 21 -6.03 14.19 1.27
C PRO A 21 -4.94 15.28 1.08
N GLU A 22 -5.34 16.52 0.84
CA GLU A 22 -4.45 17.69 0.79
C GLU A 22 -3.76 18.01 2.13
N ASP A 23 -4.37 17.64 3.27
CA ASP A 23 -3.77 17.81 4.60
C ASP A 23 -2.61 16.84 4.84
N VAL A 24 -2.54 15.75 4.05
CA VAL A 24 -1.51 14.72 4.15
C VAL A 24 -0.88 14.52 2.76
N PRO A 25 -0.12 15.50 2.26
CA PRO A 25 0.46 15.42 0.93
C PRO A 25 1.46 14.27 0.86
N SER A 26 1.49 13.58 -0.28
CA SER A 26 2.51 12.58 -0.55
C SER A 26 3.91 13.22 -0.50
N PRO A 27 4.91 12.57 0.13
CA PRO A 27 6.28 13.04 0.10
C PRO A 27 6.80 13.19 -1.34
N ILE A 28 7.67 14.18 -1.58
CA ILE A 28 8.22 14.48 -2.92
C ILE A 28 8.81 13.22 -3.59
N TRP A 29 9.57 12.42 -2.84
CA TRP A 29 10.22 11.22 -3.34
C TRP A 29 9.24 10.14 -3.81
N HIS A 30 7.97 10.18 -3.37
CA HIS A 30 6.97 9.16 -3.71
C HIS A 30 6.75 9.11 -5.23
N ARG A 31 6.72 10.28 -5.88
CA ARG A 31 6.60 10.39 -7.34
C ARG A 31 7.74 9.67 -8.05
N ASP A 32 8.98 9.91 -7.65
CA ASP A 32 10.17 9.35 -8.30
C ASP A 32 10.18 7.81 -8.23
N VAL A 33 9.73 7.27 -7.09
CA VAL A 33 9.58 5.83 -6.88
C VAL A 33 8.50 5.25 -7.80
N LEU A 34 7.34 5.91 -7.92
CA LEU A 34 6.26 5.46 -8.80
C LEU A 34 6.69 5.48 -10.27
N GLU A 35 7.31 6.56 -10.74
CA GLU A 35 7.81 6.66 -12.12
C GLU A 35 8.85 5.58 -12.43
N THR A 36 9.74 5.29 -11.47
CA THR A 36 10.75 4.23 -11.62
C THR A 36 10.09 2.85 -11.73
N ARG A 37 9.09 2.57 -10.88
CA ARG A 37 8.35 1.29 -10.90
C ARG A 37 7.57 1.13 -12.20
N GLU A 38 6.89 2.18 -12.66
CA GLU A 38 6.14 2.18 -13.91
C GLU A 38 7.07 1.90 -15.11
N LYS A 39 8.22 2.57 -15.18
CA LYS A 39 9.25 2.31 -16.22
C LYS A 39 9.70 0.85 -16.21
N ARG A 40 9.83 0.21 -15.05
CA ARG A 40 10.18 -1.22 -14.96
C ARG A 40 9.07 -2.12 -15.48
N VAL A 41 7.82 -1.83 -15.16
CA VAL A 41 6.66 -2.58 -15.67
C VAL A 41 6.60 -2.48 -17.20
N ARG A 42 6.70 -1.27 -17.75
CA ARG A 42 6.69 -1.04 -19.21
C ARG A 42 7.85 -1.72 -19.94
N LYS A 43 9.01 -1.88 -19.28
CA LYS A 43 10.17 -2.62 -19.81
C LYS A 43 10.09 -4.14 -19.60
N GLY A 44 8.98 -4.67 -19.07
CA GLY A 44 8.83 -6.10 -18.73
C GLY A 44 9.70 -6.57 -17.56
N LYS A 45 10.31 -5.65 -16.81
CA LYS A 45 11.21 -5.93 -15.67
C LYS A 45 10.49 -5.98 -14.32
N ALA A 46 9.19 -5.77 -14.31
CA ALA A 46 8.30 -5.90 -13.16
C ALA A 46 6.89 -6.25 -13.63
N ARG A 47 6.10 -6.90 -12.78
CA ARG A 47 4.69 -7.17 -13.02
C ARG A 47 3.86 -6.89 -11.77
N PHE A 48 2.58 -6.64 -11.97
CA PHE A 48 1.61 -6.65 -10.89
C PHE A 48 1.31 -8.09 -10.46
N PHE A 49 0.91 -8.22 -9.21
CA PHE A 49 0.46 -9.47 -8.60
C PHE A 49 -0.87 -9.23 -7.93
N SER A 50 -1.73 -10.24 -7.90
CA SER A 50 -2.90 -10.19 -7.03
C SER A 50 -2.47 -10.20 -5.56
N LEU A 51 -3.35 -9.71 -4.68
CA LEU A 51 -3.09 -9.76 -3.24
C LEU A 51 -2.93 -11.22 -2.76
N ASP A 52 -3.65 -12.16 -3.36
CA ASP A 52 -3.55 -13.57 -3.03
C ASP A 52 -2.20 -14.18 -3.45
N GLU A 53 -1.71 -13.84 -4.65
CA GLU A 53 -0.36 -14.21 -5.09
C GLU A 53 0.70 -13.65 -4.13
N ALA A 54 0.57 -12.39 -3.72
CA ALA A 54 1.49 -11.74 -2.78
C ALA A 54 1.46 -12.39 -1.39
N LYS A 55 0.27 -12.71 -0.86
CA LYS A 55 0.09 -13.44 0.42
C LYS A 55 0.68 -14.84 0.36
N ALA A 56 0.48 -15.56 -0.74
CA ALA A 56 1.05 -16.90 -0.93
C ALA A 56 2.58 -16.86 -0.94
N ARG A 57 3.18 -15.90 -1.67
CA ARG A 57 4.64 -15.74 -1.75
C ARG A 57 5.26 -15.39 -0.40
N THR A 58 4.65 -14.48 0.37
CA THR A 58 5.14 -14.06 1.68
C THR A 58 5.12 -15.22 2.68
N ARG A 59 4.03 -16.00 2.72
CA ARG A 59 3.94 -17.21 3.55
C ARG A 59 4.98 -18.26 3.18
N LYS A 60 5.27 -18.43 1.89
CA LYS A 60 6.31 -19.35 1.42
C LYS A 60 7.73 -18.89 1.82
N ALA A 61 8.00 -17.59 1.80
CA ALA A 61 9.30 -17.02 2.13
C ALA A 61 9.60 -16.91 3.63
N SER A 62 8.56 -17.00 4.48
CA SER A 62 8.67 -16.94 5.94
C SER A 62 8.77 -18.33 6.61
N ARG A 63 8.89 -19.38 5.80
CA ARG A 63 9.14 -20.77 6.21
C ARG A 63 10.56 -21.14 5.84
#